data_AF-B4W1P7-F1
#
_entry.id   AF-B4W1P7-F1
#
_cell.length_a   1.000
_cell.length_b   1.000
_cell.length_c   1.000
_cell.angle_alpha   90.00
_cell.angle_beta   90.00
_cell.angle_gamma   90.00
#
_symmetry.space_group_name_H-M   'P 1'
#
loop_
_entity.id
_entity.type
_entity.pdbx_description
1 polymer ?
#
loop_
_entity_poly.entity_id
_entity_poly.type
_entity_poly.pdbx_seq_one_letter_code
_entity_poly.pdbx_strand_id
1 'polypeptide(L)'
;MGRVWEFGGLWNVNAWRREPEIIRLNLCILEQGEKLWLYRVEDAVLMVEVKPTPDASPQSAKTIGQVVLKRLMSAEQVVERLTTAPSVLNLSSETSDG
;
A
#
# COMPACT_ATOMS: atom_id res chain seq x y z
N MET A 1 1.14 -5.56 6.33
CA MET A 1 1.11 -4.20 6.92
C MET A 1 1.17 -4.33 8.44
N GLY A 2 1.62 -3.28 9.15
CA GLY A 2 1.70 -3.23 10.61
C GLY A 2 0.67 -2.25 11.19
N ARG A 3 1.12 -1.37 12.09
CA ARG A 3 0.30 -0.33 12.73
C ARG A 3 -0.33 0.66 11.74
N VAL A 4 -1.46 1.23 12.12
CA VAL A 4 -2.22 2.24 11.35
C VAL A 4 -2.46 3.45 12.24
N TRP A 5 -2.38 4.65 11.68
CA TRP A 5 -2.59 5.91 12.41
C TRP A 5 -3.76 6.69 11.80
N GLU A 6 -4.57 7.29 12.65
CA GLU A 6 -5.60 8.29 12.37
C GLU A 6 -5.19 9.67 12.92
N PHE A 7 -6.05 10.69 12.79
CA PHE A 7 -5.76 12.04 13.29
C PHE A 7 -5.52 12.08 14.81
N GLY A 8 -6.20 11.22 15.57
CA GLY A 8 -6.03 11.07 17.02
C GLY A 8 -4.78 10.28 17.47
N GLY A 9 -3.95 9.78 16.54
CA GLY A 9 -2.80 8.93 16.85
C GLY A 9 -2.97 7.51 16.31
N LEU A 10 -2.54 6.50 17.08
CA LEU A 10 -2.69 5.11 16.66
C LEU A 10 -4.19 4.75 16.53
N TRP A 11 -4.54 4.00 15.49
CA TRP A 11 -5.91 3.53 15.27
C TRP A 11 -6.47 2.86 16.52
N ASN A 12 -7.60 3.40 17.02
CA ASN A 12 -8.22 2.90 18.23
C ASN A 12 -9.42 2.01 17.91
N VAL A 13 -9.20 0.70 17.88
CA VAL A 13 -10.26 -0.30 17.61
C VAL A 13 -11.43 -0.18 18.59
N ASN A 14 -11.22 0.27 19.84
CA ASN A 14 -12.32 0.45 20.79
C ASN A 14 -13.20 1.67 20.47
N ALA A 15 -12.60 2.74 19.95
CA ALA A 15 -13.33 3.93 19.51
C ALA A 15 -14.10 3.66 18.20
N TRP A 16 -13.43 3.01 17.24
CA TRP A 16 -13.98 2.72 15.90
C TRP A 16 -14.85 1.47 15.85
N ARG A 17 -14.72 0.58 16.84
CA ARG A 17 -15.35 -0.75 16.94
C ARG A 17 -15.00 -1.71 15.79
N ARG A 18 -13.97 -1.39 15.01
CA ARG A 18 -13.43 -2.23 13.93
C ARG A 18 -12.00 -1.86 13.59
N GLU A 19 -11.35 -2.74 12.85
CA GLU A 19 -10.12 -2.45 12.13
C GLU A 19 -10.38 -1.49 10.95
N PRO A 20 -9.35 -0.78 10.48
CA PRO A 20 -9.51 0.11 9.34
C PRO A 20 -9.70 -0.67 8.04
N GLU A 21 -10.48 -0.11 7.11
CA GLU A 21 -10.69 -0.71 5.80
C GLU A 21 -9.51 -0.38 4.87
N ILE A 22 -8.73 -1.40 4.53
CA ILE A 22 -7.57 -1.32 3.64
C ILE A 22 -7.65 -2.45 2.62
N ILE A 23 -7.89 -2.10 1.36
CA ILE A 23 -8.15 -3.06 0.29
C ILE A 23 -7.08 -2.93 -0.79
N ARG A 24 -6.33 -4.01 -1.02
CA ARG A 24 -5.41 -4.10 -2.17
C ARG A 24 -6.24 -4.16 -3.46
N LEU A 25 -5.97 -3.25 -4.39
CA LEU A 25 -6.53 -3.33 -5.74
C LEU A 25 -5.65 -4.22 -6.62
N ASN A 26 -6.21 -4.74 -7.71
CA ASN A 26 -5.46 -5.52 -8.70
C ASN A 26 -4.58 -4.66 -9.60
N LEU A 27 -4.15 -3.50 -9.12
CA LEU A 27 -3.31 -2.55 -9.83
C LEU A 27 -1.98 -2.41 -9.11
N CYS A 28 -0.91 -2.43 -9.88
CA CYS A 28 0.42 -2.14 -9.37
C CYS A 28 1.29 -1.48 -10.43
N ILE A 29 2.36 -0.83 -10.00
CA ILE A 29 3.41 -0.32 -10.88
C ILE A 29 4.71 -1.09 -10.64
N LEU A 30 5.55 -1.14 -11.66
CA LEU A 30 6.93 -1.60 -11.54
C LEU A 30 7.86 -0.39 -11.51
N GLU A 31 8.63 -0.25 -10.44
CA GLU A 31 9.60 0.82 -10.27
C GLU A 31 10.91 0.23 -9.74
N GLN A 32 12.02 0.47 -10.45
CA GLN A 32 13.36 -0.01 -10.05
C GLN A 32 13.43 -1.52 -9.77
N GLY A 33 12.61 -2.32 -10.46
CA GLY A 33 12.52 -3.77 -10.25
C GLY A 33 11.63 -4.19 -9.08
N GLU A 34 11.01 -3.24 -8.37
CA GLU A 34 10.06 -3.50 -7.28
C GLU A 34 8.61 -3.36 -7.75
N LYS A 35 7.74 -4.21 -7.20
CA LYS A 35 6.29 -4.18 -7.46
C LYS A 35 5.57 -3.40 -6.37
N LEU A 36 5.00 -2.25 -6.74
CA LEU A 36 4.26 -1.37 -5.83
C LEU A 36 2.76 -1.50 -6.09
N TRP A 37 2.04 -2.12 -5.15
CA TRP A 37 0.59 -2.33 -5.23
C TRP A 37 -0.20 -1.10 -4.79
N LEU A 38 -1.29 -0.81 -5.50
CA LEU A 38 -2.25 0.21 -5.11
C LEU A 38 -3.21 -0.35 -4.05
N TYR A 39 -3.41 0.41 -2.98
CA TYR A 39 -4.38 0.12 -1.93
C TYR A 39 -5.41 1.24 -1.87
N ARG A 40 -6.68 0.87 -1.77
CA ARG A 40 -7.76 1.77 -1.34
C ARG A 40 -7.83 1.71 0.18
N VAL A 41 -7.83 2.88 0.81
CA VAL A 41 -7.91 3.04 2.26
C VAL A 41 -8.99 4.06 2.58
N GLU A 42 -9.61 3.95 3.75
CA GLU A 42 -10.59 4.93 4.20
C GLU A 42 -9.96 6.27 4.63
N ASP A 43 -10.74 7.35 4.54
CA ASP A 43 -10.26 8.74 4.74
C ASP A 43 -9.69 9.01 6.14
N ALA A 44 -10.13 8.27 7.15
CA ALA A 44 -9.65 8.42 8.52
C ALA A 44 -8.20 7.94 8.70
N VAL A 45 -7.70 7.09 7.79
CA VAL A 45 -6.33 6.60 7.84
C VAL A 45 -5.38 7.68 7.33
N LEU A 46 -4.34 7.99 8.11
CA LEU A 46 -3.30 8.97 7.74
C LEU A 46 -1.99 8.31 7.36
N MET A 47 -1.60 7.26 8.09
CA MET A 47 -0.34 6.56 7.88
C MET A 47 -0.49 5.07 8.13
N VAL A 48 0.31 4.30 7.40
CA VAL A 48 0.42 2.86 7.57
C VAL A 48 1.88 2.46 7.73
N GLU A 49 2.13 1.54 8.66
CA GLU A 49 3.42 0.88 8.79
C GLU A 49 3.50 -0.22 7.75
N VAL A 50 4.53 -0.13 6.91
CA VAL A 50 4.84 -1.14 5.91
C VAL A 50 6.13 -1.83 6.33
N LYS A 51 6.04 -3.15 6.47
CA LYS A 51 7.21 -4.01 6.62
C LYS A 51 7.78 -4.29 5.22
N PRO A 52 9.11 -4.19 5.02
CA PRO A 52 9.74 -4.62 3.78
C PRO A 52 9.36 -6.09 3.51
N THR A 53 8.95 -6.39 2.28
CA THR A 53 8.85 -7.79 1.85
C THR A 53 10.26 -8.37 1.71
N PRO A 54 10.47 -9.66 2.01
CA PRO A 54 11.79 -10.29 1.87
C PRO A 54 12.39 -10.17 0.46
N ASP A 55 11.52 -10.07 -0.55
CA ASP A 55 11.89 -9.91 -1.96
C ASP A 55 12.24 -8.46 -2.36
N ALA A 56 12.04 -7.47 -1.47
CA ALA A 56 12.39 -6.07 -1.73
C ALA A 56 13.90 -5.87 -1.52
N SER A 57 14.72 -6.27 -2.50
CA SER A 57 16.17 -6.11 -2.52
C SER A 57 16.94 -6.82 -1.37
N PRO A 58 18.02 -7.57 -1.65
CA PRO A 58 18.85 -8.18 -0.61
C PRO A 58 19.49 -7.15 0.33
N GLN A 59 19.46 -5.86 0.00
CA GLN A 59 19.92 -4.78 0.85
C GLN A 59 18.89 -4.37 1.91
N SER A 60 17.59 -4.38 1.59
CA SER A 60 16.52 -4.04 2.55
C SER A 60 16.17 -5.22 3.47
N ALA A 61 16.41 -6.45 3.02
CA ALA A 61 16.24 -7.65 3.83
C ALA A 61 17.28 -7.79 4.96
N LYS A 62 18.41 -7.07 4.88
CA LYS A 62 19.53 -7.18 5.85
C LYS A 62 19.37 -6.31 7.09
N THR A 63 18.42 -5.38 7.13
CA THR A 63 18.21 -4.49 8.27
C THR A 63 16.98 -4.91 9.05
N ILE A 64 17.16 -5.88 9.95
CA ILE A 64 16.13 -6.31 10.91
C ILE A 64 15.62 -5.07 11.66
N GLY A 65 14.31 -4.81 11.57
CA GLY A 65 13.65 -3.71 12.29
C GLY A 65 13.33 -2.46 11.47
N GLN A 66 13.60 -2.43 10.16
CA GLN A 66 13.24 -1.28 9.33
C GLN A 66 11.72 -1.22 9.10
N VAL A 67 11.04 -0.38 9.87
CA VAL A 67 9.64 0.02 9.63
C VAL A 67 9.66 1.29 8.80
N VAL A 68 8.95 1.31 7.68
CA VAL A 68 8.74 2.53 6.88
C VAL A 68 7.33 3.03 7.14
N LEU A 69 7.22 4.25 7.68
CA LEU A 69 5.97 5.00 7.69
C LEU A 69 5.76 5.61 6.31
N LYS A 70 4.65 5.27 5.64
CA LYS A 70 4.28 5.87 4.37
C LYS A 70 3.09 6.79 4.56
N ARG A 71 3.24 8.05 4.15
CA ARG A 71 2.10 8.97 3.98
C ARG A 71 1.29 8.52 2.78
N LEU A 72 -0.03 8.53 2.93
CA LEU A 72 -0.94 8.23 1.82
C LEU A 72 -0.86 9.31 0.74
N MET A 73 -1.08 8.88 -0.50
CA MET A 73 -1.22 9.78 -1.65
C MET A 73 -2.69 10.15 -1.82
N SER A 74 -2.98 11.39 -2.22
CA SER A 74 -4.33 11.77 -2.63
C SER A 74 -4.73 11.04 -3.92
N ALA A 75 -6.02 11.03 -4.25
CA ALA A 75 -6.50 10.43 -5.49
C ALA A 75 -5.81 11.05 -6.73
N GLU A 76 -5.61 12.37 -6.73
CA GLU A 76 -4.93 13.10 -7.80
C GLU A 76 -3.47 12.68 -7.92
N GLN A 77 -2.77 12.59 -6.79
CA GLN A 77 -1.38 12.13 -6.76
C GLN A 77 -1.25 10.69 -7.24
N VAL A 78 -2.21 9.82 -6.89
CA VAL A 78 -2.25 8.44 -7.39
C VAL A 78 -2.42 8.41 -8.91
N VAL A 79 -3.36 9.20 -9.45
CA VAL A 79 -3.59 9.27 -10.91
C VAL A 79 -2.34 9.77 -11.63
N GLU A 80 -1.73 10.87 -11.16
CA GLU A 80 -0.49 11.39 -11.71
C GLU A 80 0.63 10.33 -11.67
N ARG A 81 0.76 9.63 -10.55
CA ARG A 81 1.79 8.59 -10.38
C ARG A 81 1.58 7.39 -11.29
N LEU A 82 0.33 6.98 -11.51
CA LEU A 82 -0.03 5.87 -12.40
C LEU A 82 0.22 6.24 -13.87
N THR A 83 -0.13 7.47 -14.27
CA THR A 83 0.04 7.93 -15.66
C THR A 83 1.50 8.18 -16.04
N THR A 84 2.36 8.45 -15.06
CA THR A 84 3.81 8.68 -15.25
C THR A 84 4.66 7.45 -14.96
N ALA A 85 4.08 6.36 -14.45
CA ALA A 85 4.82 5.15 -14.13
C ALA A 85 5.35 4.45 -15.41
N PRO A 86 6.60 3.93 -15.39
CA PRO A 86 7.17 3.25 -16.56
C PRO A 86 6.38 2.01 -16.99
N SER A 87 5.75 1.32 -16.03
CA SER A 87 4.94 0.15 -16.27
C SER A 87 3.83 0.05 -15.23
N VAL A 88 2.59 -0.08 -15.71
CA VAL A 88 1.39 -0.34 -14.91
C VAL A 88 0.87 -1.72 -15.29
N LEU A 89 0.58 -2.55 -14.29
CA LEU A 89 0.01 -3.87 -14.47
C LEU A 89 -1.36 -3.92 -13.80
N ASN A 90 -2.34 -4.47 -14.51
CA ASN A 90 -3.65 -4.78 -13.98
C ASN A 90 -3.86 -6.29 -14.00
N LEU A 91 -4.10 -6.89 -12.84
CA LEU A 91 -4.50 -8.29 -12.74
C LEU A 91 -6.02 -8.39 -12.89
N SER A 92 -6.46 -8.27 -14.13
CA SER A 92 -7.79 -8.70 -14.52
C SER A 92 -7.83 -10.22 -14.47
N SER A 93 -8.80 -10.81 -13.77
CA SER A 93 -9.07 -12.24 -13.94
C SER A 93 -9.54 -12.46 -15.38
N GLU A 94 -8.69 -13.05 -16.23
CA GLU A 94 -9.15 -13.64 -17.48
C GLU A 94 -10.21 -14.68 -17.10
N THR A 95 -11.46 -14.37 -17.41
CA THR A 95 -12.54 -15.35 -17.32
C THR A 95 -12.34 -16.20 -18.56
N SER A 96 -11.80 -17.40 -18.37
CA SER A 96 -11.70 -18.39 -19.44
C SER A 96 -13.14 -18.77 -19.83
N ASP A 97 -13.64 -18.22 -20.93
CA ASP A 97 -14.82 -18.75 -21.61
C ASP A 97 -14.48 -20.17 -22.09
N GLY A 98 -15.34 -21.12 -21.72
CA GLY A 98 -15.38 -22.49 -22.23
C GLY A 98 -16.64 -22.71 -23.04
#